data_AF-A0A6C0AT82-F1
#
_entry.id   AF-A0A6C0AT82-F1
#
_cell.length_a   1.000
_cell.length_b   1.000
_cell.length_c   1.000
_cell.angle_alpha   90.00
_cell.angle_beta   90.00
_cell.angle_gamma   90.00
#
_symmetry.space_group_name_H-M   'P 1'
#
loop_
_entity.id
_entity.type
_entity.pdbx_description
1 polymer ?
#
loop_
_entity_poly.entity_id
_entity_poly.type
_entity_poly.pdbx_seq_one_letter_code
_entity_poly.pdbx_strand_id
1 'polypeptide(L)'
;MSFFLYHDEEDINQKLNIDDLFEKQQQHDLKQLSIYNKLLNRIHKRIKHISRAMKRETHIFYNVPEYIFGESVYDNKDCTGYLVANLEKNGFQVRYIHPNTLFISWKHWVPSYVRNEIKKKTGVVMDEKGNIISQKDNVEQDMNSGLFANQGDIEEDDSKESPKKEFNDISEYKPTGKLVYNPEILEKIERRVSFK
;
A
#
# COMPACT_ATOMS: atom_id res chain seq x y z
N MET A 1 -47.95 -12.05 -31.98
CA MET A 1 -47.67 -13.49 -32.23
C MET A 1 -48.99 -14.23 -32.15
N SER A 2 -49.16 -15.34 -32.87
CA SER A 2 -50.27 -16.27 -32.64
C SER A 2 -49.99 -17.11 -31.40
N PHE A 3 -50.96 -17.23 -30.50
CA PHE A 3 -50.87 -18.08 -29.32
C PHE A 3 -51.68 -19.34 -29.60
N PHE A 4 -51.00 -20.49 -29.65
CA PHE A 4 -51.62 -21.81 -29.82
C PHE A 4 -51.23 -22.65 -28.61
N LEU A 5 -52.23 -23.28 -27.98
CA LEU A 5 -52.02 -24.39 -27.07
C LEU A 5 -51.91 -25.66 -27.90
N TYR A 6 -50.89 -26.48 -27.64
CA TYR A 6 -50.69 -27.75 -28.31
C TYR A 6 -51.35 -28.88 -27.50
N HIS A 7 -51.80 -29.94 -28.18
CA HIS A 7 -52.53 -31.03 -27.52
C HIS A 7 -51.65 -31.93 -26.63
N ASP A 8 -50.33 -31.72 -26.69
CA ASP A 8 -49.30 -32.46 -25.95
C ASP A 8 -48.72 -31.66 -24.77
N GLU A 9 -49.32 -30.51 -24.40
CA GLU A 9 -48.88 -29.68 -23.26
C GLU A 9 -49.47 -30.17 -21.93
N GLU A 10 -48.61 -30.42 -20.93
CA GLU A 10 -49.01 -31.00 -19.63
C GLU A 10 -49.39 -29.96 -18.55
N ASP A 11 -50.38 -30.32 -17.72
CA ASP A 11 -50.82 -29.74 -16.43
C ASP A 11 -49.73 -29.44 -15.37
N ILE A 12 -48.80 -28.49 -15.59
CA ILE A 12 -47.74 -28.16 -14.60
C ILE A 12 -48.30 -27.55 -13.30
N ASN A 13 -48.62 -28.40 -12.33
CA ASN A 13 -49.06 -28.03 -10.98
C ASN A 13 -47.91 -27.75 -9.98
N GLN A 14 -46.64 -27.93 -10.39
CA GLN A 14 -45.48 -27.70 -9.52
C GLN A 14 -44.90 -26.29 -9.69
N LYS A 15 -44.44 -25.70 -8.58
CA LYS A 15 -43.74 -24.42 -8.58
C LYS A 15 -42.33 -24.59 -9.14
N LEU A 16 -42.07 -23.99 -10.30
CA LEU A 16 -40.76 -23.91 -10.94
C LEU A 16 -39.70 -23.33 -9.99
N ASN A 17 -38.50 -23.94 -9.96
CA ASN A 17 -37.34 -23.34 -9.31
C ASN A 17 -36.77 -22.21 -10.18
N ILE A 18 -36.46 -21.07 -9.56
CA ILE A 18 -35.96 -19.89 -10.26
C ILE A 18 -34.45 -20.02 -10.53
N ASP A 19 -33.71 -20.71 -9.65
CA ASP A 19 -32.25 -20.82 -9.78
C ASP A 19 -31.82 -21.68 -10.99
N ASP A 20 -32.60 -22.72 -11.31
CA ASP A 20 -32.37 -23.61 -12.47
C ASP A 20 -32.34 -22.85 -13.81
N LEU A 21 -33.03 -21.70 -13.88
CA LEU A 21 -33.06 -20.83 -15.06
C LEU A 21 -31.69 -20.20 -15.35
N PHE A 22 -30.83 -20.07 -14.34
CA PHE A 22 -29.52 -19.44 -14.44
C PHE A 22 -28.37 -20.44 -14.67
N GLU A 23 -28.62 -21.76 -14.61
CA GLU A 23 -27.56 -22.77 -14.73
C GLU A 23 -26.75 -22.61 -16.04
N LYS A 24 -27.44 -22.38 -17.16
CA LYS A 24 -26.80 -22.18 -18.48
C LYS A 24 -25.92 -20.92 -18.53
N GLN A 25 -26.31 -19.86 -17.83
CA GLN A 25 -25.50 -18.64 -17.69
C GLN A 25 -24.27 -18.91 -16.82
N GLN A 26 -24.44 -19.60 -15.69
CA GLN A 26 -23.33 -19.98 -14.82
C GLN A 26 -22.31 -20.87 -15.55
N GLN A 27 -22.77 -21.85 -16.33
CA GLN A 27 -21.90 -22.69 -17.17
C GLN A 27 -21.12 -21.87 -18.21
N HIS A 28 -21.78 -20.89 -18.85
CA HIS A 28 -21.16 -19.95 -19.80
C HIS A 28 -20.05 -19.12 -19.14
N ASP A 29 -20.33 -18.51 -17.98
CA ASP A 29 -19.40 -17.59 -17.31
C ASP A 29 -18.22 -18.33 -16.70
N LEU A 30 -18.44 -19.55 -16.18
CA LEU A 30 -17.37 -20.47 -15.78
C LEU A 30 -16.47 -20.86 -16.98
N LYS A 31 -17.06 -21.04 -18.17
CA LYS A 31 -16.29 -21.29 -19.40
C LYS A 31 -15.42 -20.08 -19.75
N GLN A 32 -15.99 -18.86 -19.75
CA GLN A 32 -15.31 -17.58 -19.97
C GLN A 32 -14.09 -17.43 -19.06
N LEU A 33 -14.32 -17.59 -17.74
CA LEU A 33 -13.28 -17.56 -16.72
C LEU A 33 -12.18 -18.61 -16.95
N SER A 34 -12.54 -19.81 -17.41
CA SER A 34 -11.56 -20.86 -17.74
C SER A 34 -10.63 -20.45 -18.90
N ILE A 35 -11.14 -19.73 -19.90
CA ILE A 35 -10.39 -19.30 -21.09
C ILE A 35 -9.43 -18.19 -20.70
N TYR A 36 -9.90 -17.22 -19.92
CA TYR A 36 -9.08 -16.10 -19.45
C TYR A 36 -7.94 -16.60 -18.53
N ASN A 37 -8.20 -17.58 -17.66
CA ASN A 37 -7.17 -18.23 -16.86
C ASN A 37 -6.14 -19.03 -17.71
N LYS A 38 -6.59 -19.72 -18.77
CA LYS A 38 -5.67 -20.39 -19.73
C LYS A 38 -4.76 -19.37 -20.42
N LEU A 39 -5.28 -18.18 -20.76
CA LEU A 39 -4.50 -17.11 -21.40
C LEU A 39 -3.53 -16.42 -20.42
N LEU A 40 -3.96 -16.12 -19.20
CA LEU A 40 -3.10 -15.60 -18.12
C LEU A 40 -1.93 -16.55 -17.83
N ASN A 41 -2.17 -17.86 -17.80
CA ASN A 41 -1.13 -18.88 -17.65
C ASN A 41 -0.14 -18.89 -18.85
N ARG A 42 -0.61 -18.66 -20.09
CA ARG A 42 0.29 -18.48 -21.25
C ARG A 42 1.20 -17.24 -21.07
N ILE A 43 0.68 -16.13 -20.57
CA ILE A 43 1.48 -14.93 -20.24
C ILE A 43 2.53 -15.27 -19.16
N HIS A 44 2.11 -15.85 -18.03
CA HIS A 44 3.03 -16.23 -16.94
C HIS A 44 4.12 -17.20 -17.41
N LYS A 45 3.82 -18.13 -18.32
CA LYS A 45 4.82 -19.01 -18.96
C LYS A 45 5.79 -18.24 -19.86
N ARG A 46 5.31 -17.28 -20.67
CA ARG A 46 6.15 -16.42 -21.53
C ARG A 46 7.09 -15.53 -20.71
N ILE A 47 6.60 -14.91 -19.63
CA ILE A 47 7.42 -14.15 -18.66
C ILE A 47 8.52 -15.02 -18.08
N LYS A 48 8.16 -16.21 -17.54
CA LYS A 48 9.14 -17.16 -16.96
C LYS A 48 10.15 -17.69 -17.98
N HIS A 49 9.79 -17.81 -19.25
CA HIS A 49 10.72 -18.21 -20.32
C HIS A 49 11.71 -17.09 -20.65
N ILE A 50 11.22 -15.87 -20.92
CA ILE A 50 12.08 -14.73 -21.29
C ILE A 50 13.01 -14.34 -20.14
N SER A 51 12.51 -14.31 -18.90
CA SER A 51 13.33 -14.06 -17.70
C SER A 51 14.47 -15.08 -17.49
N ARG A 52 14.35 -16.31 -18.04
CA ARG A 52 15.41 -17.33 -18.01
C ARG A 52 16.37 -17.22 -19.19
N ALA A 53 15.86 -16.92 -20.38
CA ALA A 53 16.67 -16.78 -21.60
C ALA A 53 17.51 -15.49 -21.58
N MET A 54 16.89 -14.36 -21.25
CA MET A 54 17.46 -13.02 -21.40
C MET A 54 17.59 -12.32 -20.05
N LYS A 55 18.72 -12.52 -19.36
CA LYS A 55 19.00 -11.98 -18.02
C LYS A 55 18.90 -10.45 -17.88
N ARG A 56 18.91 -9.70 -18.99
CA ARG A 56 18.78 -8.23 -19.03
C ARG A 56 17.35 -7.75 -19.34
N GLU A 57 16.48 -8.62 -19.85
CA GLU A 57 15.12 -8.26 -20.25
C GLU A 57 14.15 -8.40 -19.08
N THR A 58 13.48 -7.30 -18.78
CA THR A 58 12.56 -7.14 -17.63
C THR A 58 11.16 -6.70 -18.07
N HIS A 59 10.86 -6.88 -19.35
CA HIS A 59 9.57 -6.57 -19.96
C HIS A 59 9.25 -7.54 -21.11
N ILE A 60 7.97 -7.63 -21.48
CA ILE A 60 7.50 -8.31 -22.70
C ILE A 60 6.41 -7.50 -23.39
N PHE A 61 6.25 -7.73 -24.69
CA PHE A 61 5.05 -7.36 -25.44
C PHE A 61 4.21 -8.62 -25.69
N TYR A 62 2.95 -8.60 -25.27
CA TYR A 62 2.03 -9.71 -25.41
C TYR A 62 0.79 -9.31 -26.23
N ASN A 63 0.69 -9.83 -27.45
CA ASN A 63 -0.48 -9.66 -28.30
C ASN A 63 -1.60 -10.56 -27.77
N VAL A 64 -2.70 -9.94 -27.33
CA VAL A 64 -3.92 -10.63 -26.91
C VAL A 64 -4.64 -11.11 -28.18
N PRO A 65 -5.02 -12.40 -28.31
CA PRO A 65 -5.79 -12.87 -29.47
C PRO A 65 -7.10 -12.10 -29.61
N GLU A 66 -7.42 -11.63 -30.80
CA GLU A 66 -8.70 -10.96 -31.08
C GLU A 66 -9.87 -11.95 -31.09
N TYR A 67 -9.60 -13.19 -31.51
CA TYR A 67 -10.56 -14.29 -31.54
C TYR A 67 -9.88 -15.61 -31.15
N ILE A 68 -10.67 -16.58 -30.65
CA ILE A 68 -10.22 -17.94 -30.33
C ILE A 68 -11.12 -18.94 -31.08
N PHE A 69 -10.51 -19.72 -31.98
CA PHE A 69 -11.24 -20.70 -32.79
C PHE A 69 -11.91 -21.77 -31.92
N GLY A 70 -13.18 -22.08 -32.24
CA GLY A 70 -13.99 -23.05 -31.49
C GLY A 70 -14.55 -22.53 -30.17
N GLU A 71 -14.38 -21.24 -29.85
CA GLU A 71 -14.74 -20.68 -28.55
C GLU A 71 -15.56 -19.39 -28.67
N SER A 72 -16.88 -19.55 -28.82
CA SER A 72 -17.84 -18.44 -28.99
C SER A 72 -18.01 -17.54 -27.77
N VAL A 73 -17.54 -17.97 -26.59
CA VAL A 73 -17.66 -17.25 -25.31
C VAL A 73 -16.55 -16.19 -25.14
N TYR A 74 -15.63 -16.07 -26.09
CA TYR A 74 -14.46 -15.20 -25.97
C TYR A 74 -14.68 -13.78 -26.50
N ASP A 75 -14.89 -12.80 -25.61
CA ASP A 75 -14.60 -11.38 -25.91
C ASP A 75 -13.13 -11.05 -25.54
N ASN A 76 -12.44 -10.41 -26.48
CA ASN A 76 -11.09 -9.83 -26.34
C ASN A 76 -11.03 -8.65 -25.35
N LYS A 77 -12.07 -7.80 -25.28
CA LYS A 77 -12.09 -6.59 -24.44
C LYS A 77 -12.11 -6.96 -22.96
N ASP A 78 -13.10 -7.75 -22.56
CA ASP A 78 -13.23 -8.28 -21.21
C ASP A 78 -12.02 -9.15 -20.83
N CYS A 79 -11.48 -9.93 -21.78
CA CYS A 79 -10.24 -10.66 -21.56
C CYS A 79 -9.06 -9.72 -21.27
N THR A 80 -8.92 -8.63 -22.03
CA THR A 80 -7.85 -7.65 -21.85
C THR A 80 -7.97 -6.97 -20.48
N GLY A 81 -9.17 -6.55 -20.08
CA GLY A 81 -9.44 -6.00 -18.74
C GLY A 81 -9.11 -6.99 -17.61
N TYR A 82 -9.56 -8.25 -17.75
CA TYR A 82 -9.24 -9.32 -16.81
C TYR A 82 -7.73 -9.59 -16.69
N LEU A 83 -7.02 -9.62 -17.82
CA LEU A 83 -5.57 -9.82 -17.84
C LEU A 83 -4.83 -8.68 -17.15
N VAL A 84 -5.17 -7.42 -17.46
CA VAL A 84 -4.58 -6.23 -16.82
C VAL A 84 -4.78 -6.30 -15.30
N ALA A 85 -6.03 -6.43 -14.85
CA ALA A 85 -6.37 -6.43 -13.42
C ALA A 85 -5.68 -7.57 -12.63
N ASN A 86 -5.49 -8.75 -13.22
CA ASN A 86 -4.79 -9.85 -12.55
C ASN A 86 -3.26 -9.71 -12.57
N LEU A 87 -2.69 -9.11 -13.62
CA LEU A 87 -1.25 -8.83 -13.69
C LEU A 87 -0.86 -7.68 -12.74
N GLU A 88 -1.68 -6.65 -12.63
CA GLU A 88 -1.47 -5.54 -11.69
C GLU A 88 -1.60 -5.99 -10.21
N LYS A 89 -2.58 -6.86 -9.90
CA LYS A 89 -2.67 -7.53 -8.59
C LYS A 89 -1.42 -8.36 -8.25
N ASN A 90 -0.78 -8.95 -9.26
CA ASN A 90 0.50 -9.66 -9.12
C ASN A 90 1.72 -8.73 -9.07
N GLY A 91 1.53 -7.41 -9.04
CA GLY A 91 2.61 -6.42 -8.92
C GLY A 91 3.35 -6.10 -10.23
N PHE A 92 2.89 -6.59 -11.38
CA PHE A 92 3.45 -6.21 -12.69
C PHE A 92 2.98 -4.81 -13.10
N GLN A 93 3.85 -4.07 -13.79
CA GLN A 93 3.47 -2.82 -14.46
C GLN A 93 2.93 -3.18 -15.84
N VAL A 94 1.65 -2.89 -16.09
CA VAL A 94 0.98 -3.20 -17.37
C VAL A 94 0.59 -1.90 -18.09
N ARG A 95 0.62 -1.92 -19.42
CA ARG A 95 0.07 -0.85 -20.26
C ARG A 95 -0.48 -1.41 -21.56
N TYR A 96 -1.70 -1.06 -21.91
CA TYR A 96 -2.26 -1.35 -23.23
C TYR A 96 -1.60 -0.47 -24.31
N ILE A 97 -1.30 -1.08 -25.44
CA ILE A 97 -0.75 -0.46 -26.65
C ILE A 97 -1.60 -0.96 -27.82
N HIS A 98 -2.08 -0.03 -28.64
CA HIS A 98 -2.90 -0.36 -29.80
C HIS A 98 -2.04 -0.86 -30.98
N PRO A 99 -2.47 -1.90 -31.73
CA PRO A 99 -3.63 -2.76 -31.48
C PRO A 99 -3.31 -3.93 -30.53
N ASN A 100 -4.25 -4.23 -29.63
CA ASN A 100 -4.37 -5.47 -28.85
C ASN A 100 -3.09 -6.00 -28.17
N THR A 101 -2.17 -5.10 -27.80
CA THR A 101 -0.85 -5.46 -27.27
C THR A 101 -0.71 -4.98 -25.82
N LEU A 102 -0.45 -5.91 -24.90
CA LEU A 102 -0.09 -5.59 -23.53
C LEU A 102 1.44 -5.50 -23.40
N PHE A 103 1.94 -4.31 -23.08
CA PHE A 103 3.28 -4.15 -22.51
C PHE A 103 3.23 -4.54 -21.04
N ILE A 104 4.08 -5.48 -20.62
CA ILE A 104 4.13 -6.00 -19.25
C ILE A 104 5.57 -5.93 -18.77
N SER A 105 5.82 -5.27 -17.64
CA SER A 105 7.15 -5.03 -17.07
C SER A 105 7.21 -5.43 -15.60
N TRP A 106 8.38 -5.90 -15.18
CA TRP A 106 8.77 -6.15 -13.79
C TRP A 106 10.10 -5.46 -13.43
N LYS A 107 10.54 -4.47 -14.23
CA LYS A 107 11.81 -3.75 -14.03
C LYS A 107 11.87 -2.97 -12.71
N HIS A 108 10.71 -2.57 -12.17
CA HIS A 108 10.57 -1.88 -10.87
C HIS A 108 10.65 -2.81 -9.66
N TRP A 109 10.67 -4.14 -9.85
CA TRP A 109 10.64 -5.10 -8.77
C TRP A 109 12.04 -5.35 -8.19
N VAL A 110 12.23 -5.05 -6.90
CA VAL A 110 13.52 -5.23 -6.20
C VAL A 110 13.62 -6.63 -5.59
N PRO A 111 14.53 -7.51 -6.07
CA PRO A 111 14.64 -8.87 -5.56
C PRO A 111 15.02 -8.93 -4.07
N SER A 112 14.51 -9.95 -3.37
CA SER A 112 14.74 -10.14 -1.93
C SER A 112 16.23 -10.15 -1.54
N TYR A 113 17.11 -10.75 -2.37
CA TYR A 113 18.56 -10.73 -2.09
C TYR A 113 19.14 -9.31 -2.08
N VAL A 114 18.74 -8.43 -3.01
CA VAL A 114 19.16 -7.03 -3.06
C VAL A 114 18.63 -6.27 -1.84
N ARG A 115 17.36 -6.45 -1.48
CA ARG A 115 16.76 -5.83 -0.28
C ARG A 115 17.47 -6.26 1.00
N ASN A 116 17.85 -7.53 1.11
CA ASN A 116 18.60 -8.04 2.25
C ASN A 116 20.03 -7.51 2.32
N GLU A 117 20.71 -7.28 1.19
CA GLU A 117 22.01 -6.61 1.15
C GLU A 117 21.91 -5.13 1.55
N ILE A 118 20.93 -4.39 1.01
CA ILE A 118 20.70 -2.98 1.38
C ILE A 118 20.41 -2.88 2.88
N LYS A 119 19.54 -3.72 3.42
CA LYS A 119 19.24 -3.76 4.86
C LYS A 119 20.47 -4.06 5.72
N LYS A 120 21.38 -4.92 5.27
CA LYS A 120 22.66 -5.21 5.96
C LYS A 120 23.67 -4.06 5.88
N LYS A 121 23.74 -3.36 4.74
CA LYS A 121 24.72 -2.29 4.48
C LYS A 121 24.29 -0.94 5.05
N THR A 122 22.99 -0.65 5.08
CA THR A 122 22.43 0.68 5.36
C THR A 122 21.44 0.69 6.53
N GLY A 123 21.05 -0.47 7.08
CA GLY A 123 20.03 -0.60 8.14
C GLY A 123 18.57 -0.36 7.69
N VAL A 124 18.38 0.41 6.61
CA VAL A 124 17.09 0.80 6.02
C VAL A 124 16.27 -0.43 5.55
N VAL A 125 14.95 -0.40 5.80
CA VAL A 125 14.01 -1.40 5.30
C VAL A 125 13.32 -0.87 4.03
N MET A 126 13.40 -1.66 2.95
CA MET A 126 12.92 -1.30 1.60
C MET A 126 11.79 -2.23 1.11
N ASP A 127 10.81 -1.62 0.46
CA ASP A 127 9.65 -2.23 -0.19
C ASP A 127 10.00 -2.96 -1.49
N GLU A 128 9.10 -3.80 -1.98
CA GLU A 128 9.22 -4.55 -3.24
C GLU A 128 9.35 -3.63 -4.46
N LYS A 129 8.77 -2.42 -4.37
CA LYS A 129 8.83 -1.36 -5.39
C LYS A 129 9.99 -0.38 -5.20
N GLY A 130 10.87 -0.61 -4.21
CA GLY A 130 12.02 0.25 -3.91
C GLY A 130 11.76 1.41 -2.94
N ASN A 131 10.53 1.58 -2.45
CA ASN A 131 10.20 2.60 -1.45
C ASN A 131 10.87 2.31 -0.10
N ILE A 132 11.21 3.34 0.66
CA ILE A 132 11.73 3.18 2.02
C ILE A 132 10.54 3.06 2.99
N ILE A 133 10.39 1.91 3.65
CA ILE A 133 9.32 1.65 4.64
C ILE A 133 9.74 2.18 6.02
N SER A 134 11.05 2.15 6.30
CA SER A 134 11.60 2.67 7.54
C SER A 134 12.94 3.33 7.27
N GLN A 135 12.93 4.66 7.22
CA GLN A 135 13.86 5.35 8.10
C GLN A 135 13.52 4.88 9.52
N LYS A 136 14.49 4.29 10.21
CA LYS A 136 14.46 4.46 11.66
C LYS A 136 14.73 5.94 11.86
N ASP A 137 13.82 6.62 12.53
CA ASP A 137 14.14 7.88 13.16
C ASP A 137 15.15 7.60 14.28
N ASN A 138 16.43 7.58 13.88
CA ASN A 138 17.50 8.12 14.70
C ASN A 138 17.42 9.65 14.69
N VAL A 139 16.22 10.20 14.87
CA VAL A 139 16.06 11.28 15.84
C VAL A 139 16.61 10.67 17.13
N GLU A 140 17.77 11.14 17.56
CA GLU A 140 18.23 10.89 18.91
C GLU A 140 17.13 11.48 19.82
N GLN A 141 16.27 10.61 20.38
CA GLN A 141 15.24 11.04 21.31
C GLN A 141 15.97 11.53 22.56
N ASP A 142 16.24 12.85 22.56
CA ASP A 142 16.75 13.57 23.69
C ASP A 142 15.86 13.25 24.89
N MET A 143 16.39 12.46 25.82
CA MET A 143 15.64 11.88 26.94
C MET A 143 15.08 12.97 27.87
N ASN A 144 15.55 14.21 27.71
CA ASN A 144 15.04 15.41 28.35
C ASN A 144 13.60 15.77 27.90
N SER A 145 13.17 15.38 26.70
CA SER A 145 11.85 15.72 26.14
C SER A 145 10.67 15.11 26.91
N GLY A 146 10.85 13.92 27.52
CA GLY A 146 9.81 13.25 28.31
C GLY A 146 9.64 13.78 29.74
N LEU A 147 10.57 14.61 30.24
CA LEU A 147 10.58 15.09 31.62
C LEU A 147 9.65 16.28 31.88
N PHE A 148 9.24 17.02 30.85
CA PHE A 148 8.39 18.21 30.97
C PHE A 148 6.88 17.91 30.80
N ALA A 149 6.51 16.69 30.41
CA ALA A 149 5.12 16.33 30.10
C ALA A 149 4.30 15.81 31.29
N ASN A 150 4.91 15.62 32.47
CA ASN A 150 4.30 14.90 33.60
C ASN A 150 4.23 15.72 34.90
N GLN A 151 3.72 16.97 34.84
CA GLN A 151 3.18 17.63 36.04
C GLN A 151 2.17 18.74 35.70
N GLY A 152 0.87 18.39 35.55
CA GLY A 152 -0.20 19.40 35.55
C GLY A 152 -1.50 19.08 34.81
N ASP A 153 -2.31 18.14 35.32
CA ASP A 153 -3.76 18.37 35.45
C ASP A 153 -3.95 19.32 36.67
N ILE A 154 -4.92 20.22 36.84
CA ILE A 154 -6.16 20.68 36.15
C ILE A 154 -6.34 22.19 36.53
N GLU A 155 -7.33 23.02 36.16
CA GLU A 155 -8.69 22.89 35.56
C GLU A 155 -8.83 23.84 34.32
N GLU A 156 -10.04 24.10 33.82
CA GLU A 156 -10.36 25.07 32.74
C GLU A 156 -10.80 26.45 33.28
N ASP A 157 -10.44 27.55 32.60
CA ASP A 157 -11.26 28.79 32.52
C ASP A 157 -10.89 29.60 31.26
N ASP A 158 -11.82 30.42 30.77
CA ASP A 158 -11.77 31.09 29.46
C ASP A 158 -11.35 32.57 29.53
N SER A 159 -10.73 33.05 28.45
CA SER A 159 -10.37 34.44 28.15
C SER A 159 -9.39 35.15 29.11
N LYS A 160 -8.19 35.51 28.58
CA LYS A 160 -7.52 36.81 28.77
C LYS A 160 -6.26 36.92 27.90
N GLU A 161 -5.87 38.16 27.59
CA GLU A 161 -4.71 38.48 26.75
C GLU A 161 -3.38 38.19 27.47
N SER A 162 -2.31 37.98 26.71
CA SER A 162 -0.99 37.67 27.28
C SER A 162 -0.38 38.89 28.00
N PRO A 163 0.04 38.74 29.27
CA PRO A 163 0.66 39.84 30.00
C PRO A 163 2.01 40.21 29.37
N LYS A 164 2.23 41.50 29.16
CA LYS A 164 3.56 42.02 28.78
C LYS A 164 4.54 41.67 29.90
N LYS A 165 5.64 40.99 29.53
CA LYS A 165 6.70 40.66 30.48
C LYS A 165 7.48 41.93 30.83
N GLU A 166 7.21 42.47 32.01
CA GLU A 166 8.14 43.38 32.66
C GLU A 166 9.38 42.58 33.07
N PHE A 167 10.56 43.13 32.80
CA PHE A 167 11.84 42.48 33.11
C PHE A 167 12.46 43.19 34.31
N ASN A 168 12.62 42.46 35.41
CA ASN A 168 13.36 42.96 36.58
C ASN A 168 14.86 43.03 36.25
N ASP A 169 15.58 43.94 36.90
CA ASP A 169 17.03 44.03 36.77
C ASP A 169 17.73 42.75 37.22
N ILE A 170 18.79 42.38 36.50
CA ILE A 170 19.50 41.09 36.63
C ILE A 170 20.02 40.86 38.06
N SER A 171 20.33 41.95 38.78
CA SER A 171 20.79 41.94 40.18
C SER A 171 19.74 41.47 41.20
N GLU A 172 18.45 41.49 40.88
CA GLU A 172 17.38 41.07 41.78
C GLU A 172 16.93 39.61 41.58
N TYR A 173 17.46 38.93 40.55
CA TYR A 173 17.05 37.56 40.20
C TYR A 173 17.45 36.55 41.27
N LYS A 174 16.44 35.97 41.95
CA LYS A 174 16.59 34.84 42.87
C LYS A 174 15.99 33.58 42.25
N PRO A 175 16.76 32.48 42.10
CA PRO A 175 16.28 31.27 41.44
C PRO A 175 15.30 30.50 42.32
N THR A 176 14.00 30.76 42.16
CA THR A 176 12.92 30.04 42.86
C THR A 176 12.57 28.74 42.13
N GLY A 177 12.92 27.60 42.71
CA GLY A 177 12.58 26.28 42.18
C GLY A 177 13.16 25.15 43.02
N LYS A 178 12.86 23.90 42.66
CA LYS A 178 13.43 22.70 43.30
C LYS A 178 14.85 22.45 42.79
N LEU A 179 15.80 23.25 43.29
CA LEU A 179 17.20 23.22 42.86
C LEU A 179 17.84 21.84 43.08
N VAL A 180 18.65 21.41 42.09
CA VAL A 180 19.43 20.16 42.14
C VAL A 180 20.58 20.22 43.15
N TYR A 181 21.02 21.44 43.51
CA TYR A 181 22.09 21.69 44.46
C TYR A 181 21.58 22.55 45.62
N ASN A 182 22.03 22.25 46.85
CA ASN A 182 21.71 23.05 48.03
C ASN A 182 22.23 24.50 47.86
N PRO A 183 21.49 25.52 48.33
CA PRO A 183 21.86 26.93 48.12
C PRO A 183 23.24 27.28 48.71
N GLU A 184 23.63 26.66 49.82
CA GLU A 184 24.97 26.79 50.43
C GLU A 184 26.12 26.42 49.48
N ILE A 185 25.90 25.47 48.56
CA ILE A 185 26.90 25.05 47.58
C ILE A 185 27.04 26.12 46.49
N LEU A 186 25.93 26.70 46.04
CA LEU A 186 25.91 27.77 45.05
C LEU A 186 26.60 29.03 45.60
N GLU A 187 26.27 29.45 46.82
CA GLU A 187 26.92 30.58 47.49
C GLU A 187 28.43 30.36 47.66
N LYS A 188 28.85 29.12 47.98
CA LYS A 188 30.27 28.75 48.10
C LYS A 188 31.01 28.75 46.76
N ILE A 189 30.31 28.57 45.64
CA ILE A 189 30.85 28.72 44.28
C ILE A 189 30.94 30.20 43.92
N GLU A 190 29.89 30.98 44.17
CA GLU A 190 29.85 32.43 43.93
C GLU A 190 31.01 33.15 44.64
N ARG A 191 31.21 32.89 45.95
CA ARG A 191 32.33 33.41 46.75
C ARG A 191 33.72 32.96 46.25
N ARG A 192 33.82 31.97 45.36
CA ARG A 192 35.07 31.53 44.70
C ARG A 192 35.26 32.13 43.30
N VAL A 193 34.18 32.47 42.61
CA VAL A 193 34.18 32.98 41.22
C VAL A 193 34.15 34.51 41.18
N SER A 194 33.73 35.15 42.27
CA SER A 194 33.88 36.60 42.48
C SER A 194 35.35 36.97 42.70
N PHE A 195 36.05 37.20 41.59
CA PHE A 195 37.35 37.87 41.58
C PHE A 195 37.16 39.36 41.88
N LYS A 196 38.10 39.95 42.63
CA LYS A 196 38.04 41.33 43.15
C LYS A 196 39.17 42.18 42.58
#